data_AF-A0A2V2CXS1-F1
#
_entry.id   AF-A0A2V2CXS1-F1
#
_cell.length_a   1.000
_cell.length_b   1.000
_cell.length_c   1.000
_cell.angle_alpha   90.00
_cell.angle_beta   90.00
_cell.angle_gamma   90.00
#
_symmetry.space_group_name_H-M   'P 1'
#
loop_
_entity.id
_entity.type
_entity.pdbx_description
1 polymer ?
#
loop_
_entity_poly.entity_id
_entity_poly.type
_entity_poly.pdbx_seq_one_letter_code
_entity_poly.pdbx_strand_id
1 'polypeptide(L)'
;MLEKYLIEHCSPTLASLKTANLFTYAYDGEAEFQEEYRMWAARFREKGVSLMVLRRRRNTALLYVCRKERLKKDLQQPGVAPFLAACGYPAAEPEAALERLRCRLADNAAFPHEIGVFLGYPLGDVMGFIRSGGRNCRHAGCWKVYCNEAETLRLFEKFKKCRDVYLRLWNQGRSVLQLTVAA
;
A
#
# COMPACT_ATOMS: atom_id res chain seq x y z
N MET A 1 1.05 7.94 17.94
CA MET A 1 2.14 8.23 16.97
C MET A 1 1.88 7.61 15.60
N LEU A 2 1.29 6.41 15.53
CA LEU A 2 0.90 5.76 14.27
C LEU A 2 -0.09 6.60 13.44
N GLU A 3 -0.98 7.34 14.09
CA GLU A 3 -1.95 8.21 13.40
C GLU A 3 -1.29 9.17 12.39
N LYS A 4 -0.14 9.75 12.77
CA LYS A 4 0.62 10.65 11.90
C LYS A 4 1.11 9.94 10.63
N TYR A 5 1.63 8.72 10.77
CA TYR A 5 2.04 7.91 9.62
C TYR A 5 0.85 7.53 8.73
N LEU A 6 -0.29 7.21 9.33
CA LEU A 6 -1.52 6.88 8.61
C LEU A 6 -1.98 8.05 7.74
N ILE A 7 -1.99 9.27 8.27
CA ILE A 7 -2.38 10.44 7.48
C ILE A 7 -1.32 10.79 6.43
N GLU A 8 -0.03 10.78 6.78
CA GLU A 8 1.05 11.17 5.87
C GLU A 8 1.23 10.21 4.69
N HIS A 9 1.09 8.90 4.93
CA HIS A 9 1.38 7.88 3.93
C HIS A 9 0.14 7.26 3.29
N CYS A 10 -1.00 7.24 3.98
CA CYS A 10 -2.18 6.49 3.53
C CYS A 10 -3.34 7.36 3.07
N SER A 11 -3.21 8.70 3.08
CA SER A 11 -4.26 9.63 2.64
C SER A 11 -4.99 9.19 1.35
N PRO A 12 -4.30 8.80 0.25
CA PRO A 12 -4.98 8.33 -0.96
C PRO A 12 -5.82 7.05 -0.76
N THR A 13 -5.39 6.12 0.09
CA THR A 13 -6.14 4.90 0.41
C THR A 13 -7.32 5.22 1.34
N LEU A 14 -7.13 6.09 2.33
CA LEU A 14 -8.20 6.55 3.23
C LEU A 14 -9.30 7.28 2.45
N ALA A 15 -8.93 8.04 1.42
CA ALA A 15 -9.83 8.70 0.49
C ALA A 15 -10.47 7.77 -0.57
N SER A 16 -10.18 6.47 -0.55
CA SER A 16 -10.63 5.50 -1.57
C SER A 16 -10.15 5.80 -3.00
N LEU A 17 -9.05 6.56 -3.14
CA LEU A 17 -8.43 6.88 -4.42
C LEU A 17 -7.39 5.83 -4.83
N LYS A 18 -6.72 5.22 -3.86
CA LYS A 18 -5.69 4.19 -4.05
C LYS A 18 -6.11 2.87 -3.41
N THR A 19 -5.63 1.76 -3.97
CA THR A 19 -5.87 0.42 -3.44
C THR A 19 -5.22 0.23 -2.08
N ALA A 20 -3.93 0.57 -1.98
CA ALA A 20 -3.20 0.44 -0.75
C ALA A 20 -1.99 1.39 -0.66
N ASN A 21 -1.52 1.56 0.56
CA ASN A 21 -0.25 2.21 0.87
C ASN A 21 0.55 1.32 1.83
N LEU A 22 1.88 1.44 1.75
CA LEU A 22 2.84 0.68 2.53
C LEU A 22 3.82 1.65 3.16
N PHE A 23 4.11 1.48 4.45
CA PHE A 23 5.11 2.28 5.15
C PHE A 23 5.75 1.48 6.28
N THR A 24 6.99 1.82 6.61
CA THR A 24 7.67 1.27 7.77
C THR A 24 7.36 2.18 8.97
N TYR A 25 6.83 1.60 10.04
CA TYR A 25 6.61 2.27 11.31
C TYR A 25 7.67 1.82 12.31
N ALA A 26 8.41 2.78 12.86
CA ALA A 26 9.33 2.54 13.96
C ALA A 26 8.61 2.72 15.29
N TYR A 27 8.91 1.85 16.26
CA TYR A 27 8.32 1.88 17.58
C TYR A 27 9.33 1.41 18.64
N ASP A 28 9.18 1.92 19.86
CA ASP A 28 10.11 1.65 20.96
C ASP A 28 9.62 0.50 21.86
N GLY A 29 8.30 0.42 22.09
CA GLY A 29 7.66 -0.63 22.88
C GLY A 29 6.76 -1.54 22.04
N GLU A 30 6.99 -2.86 22.10
CA GLU A 30 6.15 -3.84 21.39
C GLU A 30 4.71 -3.84 21.92
N ALA A 31 4.51 -3.72 23.23
CA ALA A 31 3.18 -3.70 23.85
C ALA A 31 2.38 -2.47 23.41
N GLU A 32 3.00 -1.29 23.44
CA GLU A 32 2.41 -0.02 23.00
C GLU A 32 2.05 -0.07 21.52
N PHE A 33 2.94 -0.61 20.69
CA PHE A 33 2.66 -0.82 19.28
C PHE A 33 1.47 -1.78 19.07
N GLN A 34 1.40 -2.91 19.79
CA GLN A 34 0.27 -3.85 19.66
C GLN A 34 -1.06 -3.22 20.06
N GLU A 35 -1.08 -2.37 21.08
CA GLU A 35 -2.27 -1.63 21.49
C GLU A 35 -2.70 -0.62 20.42
N GLU A 36 -1.77 0.22 19.96
CA GLU A 36 -2.04 1.23 18.94
C GLU A 36 -2.49 0.59 17.61
N TYR A 37 -1.84 -0.51 17.20
CA TYR A 37 -2.21 -1.28 16.02
C TYR A 37 -3.62 -1.87 16.13
N ARG A 38 -3.94 -2.53 17.25
CA ARG A 38 -5.27 -3.16 17.44
C ARG A 38 -6.39 -2.13 17.41
N MET A 39 -6.19 -0.99 18.07
CA MET A 39 -7.12 0.12 18.05
C MET A 39 -7.37 0.63 16.63
N TRP A 40 -6.31 0.92 15.86
CA TRP A 40 -6.46 1.42 14.49
C TRP A 40 -7.04 0.38 13.54
N ALA A 41 -6.65 -0.89 13.67
CA ALA A 41 -7.20 -1.98 12.86
C ALA A 41 -8.71 -2.15 13.10
N ALA A 42 -9.19 -1.97 14.33
CA ALA A 42 -10.62 -1.99 14.64
C ALA A 42 -11.34 -0.79 14.00
N ARG A 43 -10.85 0.44 14.22
CA ARG A 43 -11.43 1.68 13.68
C ARG A 43 -11.52 1.69 12.15
N PHE A 44 -10.49 1.17 11.48
CA PHE A 44 -10.46 1.11 10.02
C PHE A 44 -11.39 0.06 9.44
N ARG A 45 -11.62 -1.04 10.16
CA ARG A 45 -12.55 -2.10 9.72
C ARG A 45 -13.94 -1.54 9.49
N GLU A 46 -14.41 -0.65 10.35
CA GLU A 46 -15.70 0.05 10.22
C GLU A 46 -15.79 0.94 8.97
N LYS A 47 -14.65 1.33 8.38
CA LYS A 47 -14.57 2.14 7.16
C LYS A 47 -14.24 1.33 5.90
N GLY A 48 -14.22 0.00 6.00
CA GLY A 48 -13.82 -0.87 4.90
C GLY A 48 -12.32 -0.76 4.55
N VAL A 49 -11.49 -0.36 5.50
CA VAL A 49 -10.03 -0.28 5.38
C VAL A 49 -9.40 -1.37 6.25
N SER A 50 -8.45 -2.11 5.68
CA SER A 50 -7.67 -3.10 6.42
C SER A 50 -6.28 -2.55 6.74
N LEU A 51 -5.89 -2.61 8.00
CA LEU A 51 -4.51 -2.38 8.45
C LEU A 51 -3.87 -3.74 8.78
N MET A 52 -2.73 -4.04 8.18
CA MET A 52 -2.04 -5.32 8.32
C MET A 52 -0.54 -5.12 8.55
N VAL A 53 0.07 -5.97 9.37
CA VAL A 53 1.53 -6.06 9.47
C VAL A 53 2.03 -7.10 8.45
N LEU A 54 2.80 -6.69 7.44
CA LEU A 54 3.37 -7.62 6.46
C LEU A 54 4.72 -8.20 6.89
N ARG A 55 5.49 -7.44 7.67
CA ARG A 55 6.79 -7.87 8.20
C ARG A 55 7.08 -7.18 9.51
N ARG A 56 7.65 -7.91 10.46
CA ARG A 56 8.20 -7.35 11.70
C ARG A 56 9.72 -7.51 11.74
N ARG A 57 10.39 -6.52 12.32
CA ARG A 57 11.78 -6.56 12.76
C ARG A 57 11.83 -5.97 14.17
N ARG A 58 12.99 -6.03 14.84
CA ARG A 58 13.16 -5.70 16.27
C ARG A 58 12.38 -4.46 16.74
N ASN A 59 12.46 -3.34 16.02
CA ASN A 59 11.83 -2.06 16.40
C ASN A 59 11.04 -1.44 15.22
N THR A 60 10.68 -2.24 14.22
CA THR A 60 9.97 -1.71 13.04
C THR A 60 8.95 -2.71 12.50
N ALA A 61 7.80 -2.20 12.10
CA ALA A 61 6.77 -2.96 11.38
C ALA A 61 6.57 -2.39 9.97
N LEU A 62 6.55 -3.25 8.97
CA LEU A 62 6.10 -2.90 7.63
C LEU A 62 4.57 -3.00 7.60
N LEU A 63 3.91 -1.86 7.64
CA LEU A 63 2.46 -1.74 7.70
C LEU A 63 1.87 -1.53 6.31
N TYR A 64 0.79 -2.25 6.04
CA TYR A 64 0.04 -2.22 4.80
C TYR A 64 -1.41 -1.82 5.10
N VAL A 65 -1.83 -0.70 4.51
CA VAL A 65 -3.18 -0.16 4.63
C VAL A 65 -3.86 -0.34 3.28
N CYS A 66 -4.96 -1.08 3.22
CA CYS A 66 -5.53 -1.56 1.97
C CYS A 66 -7.06 -1.57 1.99
N ARG A 67 -7.67 -1.31 0.82
CA ARG A 67 -9.07 -1.62 0.53
C ARG A 67 -9.16 -2.95 -0.22
N LYS A 68 -9.57 -4.01 0.49
CA LYS A 68 -9.59 -5.39 -0.02
C LYS A 68 -10.35 -5.56 -1.34
N GLU A 69 -11.49 -4.90 -1.50
CA GLU A 69 -12.28 -4.97 -2.75
C GLU A 69 -11.55 -4.37 -3.95
N ARG A 70 -10.76 -3.31 -3.74
CA ARG A 70 -9.91 -2.76 -4.81
C ARG A 70 -8.75 -3.69 -5.11
N LEU A 71 -8.13 -4.26 -4.08
CA LEU A 71 -7.07 -5.25 -4.26
C LEU A 71 -7.56 -6.46 -5.06
N LYS A 72 -8.76 -6.96 -4.76
CA LYS A 72 -9.39 -8.04 -5.54
C LYS A 72 -9.51 -7.67 -7.02
N LYS A 73 -10.00 -6.47 -7.32
CA LYS A 73 -10.10 -5.96 -8.70
C LYS A 73 -8.75 -5.81 -9.40
N ASP A 74 -7.72 -5.37 -8.66
CA ASP A 74 -6.37 -5.24 -9.18
C ASP A 74 -5.75 -6.61 -9.50
N LEU A 75 -5.96 -7.61 -8.64
CA LEU A 75 -5.49 -8.97 -8.86
C LEU A 75 -6.20 -9.70 -10.02
N GLN A 76 -7.43 -9.28 -10.33
CA GLN A 76 -8.23 -9.79 -11.45
C GLN A 76 -7.93 -9.07 -12.78
N GLN A 77 -7.05 -8.07 -12.80
CA GLN A 77 -6.70 -7.39 -14.05
C GLN A 77 -6.00 -8.37 -15.02
N PRO A 78 -6.21 -8.20 -16.33
CA PRO A 78 -5.54 -9.03 -17.34
C PRO A 78 -4.02 -9.06 -17.15
N GLY A 79 -3.44 -10.26 -17.17
CA GLY A 79 -2.00 -10.47 -17.04
C GLY A 79 -1.47 -10.50 -15.60
N VAL A 80 -2.23 -10.07 -14.58
CA VAL A 80 -1.75 -10.06 -13.19
C VAL A 80 -1.61 -11.47 -12.63
N ALA A 81 -2.63 -12.32 -12.80
CA ALA A 81 -2.58 -13.71 -12.35
C ALA A 81 -1.38 -14.51 -12.94
N PRO A 82 -1.13 -14.55 -14.26
CA PRO A 82 0.03 -15.25 -14.80
C PRO A 82 1.36 -14.62 -14.37
N PHE A 83 1.43 -13.30 -14.21
CA PHE A 83 2.62 -12.63 -13.67
C PHE A 83 2.93 -13.04 -12.22
N LEU A 84 1.91 -13.07 -11.36
CA LEU A 84 2.06 -13.52 -9.97
C LEU A 84 2.40 -15.01 -9.90
N ALA A 85 1.80 -15.84 -10.76
CA ALA A 85 2.16 -17.26 -10.86
C ALA A 85 3.64 -17.46 -11.21
N ALA A 86 4.18 -16.69 -12.16
CA ALA A 86 5.62 -16.68 -12.47
C ALA A 86 6.49 -16.21 -11.30
N CYS A 87 5.93 -15.40 -10.40
CA CYS A 87 6.56 -15.01 -9.13
C CYS A 87 6.34 -16.07 -8.01
N GLY A 88 5.79 -17.24 -8.30
CA GLY A 88 5.55 -18.29 -7.31
C GLY A 88 4.41 -17.99 -6.34
N TYR A 89 3.37 -17.28 -6.80
CA TYR A 89 2.11 -17.12 -6.07
C TYR A 89 1.11 -18.21 -6.53
N PRO A 90 0.53 -18.97 -5.59
CA PRO A 90 -0.34 -20.11 -5.94
C PRO A 90 -1.72 -19.68 -6.47
N ALA A 91 -2.18 -18.49 -6.08
CA ALA A 91 -3.46 -17.93 -6.50
C ALA A 91 -3.40 -16.40 -6.52
N ALA A 92 -4.22 -15.79 -7.37
CA ALA A 92 -4.43 -14.34 -7.42
C ALA A 92 -5.63 -13.90 -6.55
N GLU A 93 -5.98 -14.67 -5.52
CA GLU A 93 -6.99 -14.29 -4.53
C GLU A 93 -6.35 -13.47 -3.40
N PRO A 94 -7.00 -12.39 -2.92
CA PRO A 94 -6.36 -11.43 -2.00
C PRO A 94 -5.71 -12.06 -0.76
N GLU A 95 -6.42 -12.93 -0.05
CA GLU A 95 -5.93 -13.57 1.18
C GLU A 95 -4.71 -14.46 0.90
N ALA A 96 -4.79 -15.34 -0.10
CA ALA A 96 -3.70 -16.25 -0.46
C ALA A 96 -2.48 -15.49 -1.01
N ALA A 97 -2.72 -14.46 -1.82
CA ALA A 97 -1.66 -13.64 -2.38
C ALA A 97 -0.96 -12.81 -1.29
N LEU A 98 -1.70 -12.24 -0.34
CA LEU A 98 -1.12 -11.52 0.78
C LEU A 98 -0.32 -12.43 1.70
N GLU A 99 -0.79 -13.65 1.97
CA GLU A 99 -0.03 -14.61 2.78
C GLU A 99 1.29 -14.98 2.09
N ARG A 100 1.25 -15.26 0.78
CA ARG A 100 2.48 -15.52 0.03
C ARG A 100 3.44 -14.33 0.05
N LEU A 101 2.93 -13.11 -0.09
CA LEU A 101 3.73 -11.89 0.00
C LEU A 101 4.40 -11.76 1.37
N ARG A 102 3.72 -12.10 2.46
CA ARG A 102 4.29 -12.13 3.82
C ARG A 102 5.44 -13.12 3.93
N CYS A 103 5.28 -14.35 3.42
CA CYS A 103 6.36 -15.33 3.39
C CYS A 103 7.58 -14.78 2.63
N ARG A 104 7.37 -14.23 1.42
CA ARG A 104 8.45 -13.66 0.61
C ARG A 104 9.17 -12.49 1.29
N LEU A 105 8.45 -11.67 2.05
CA LEU A 105 9.04 -10.59 2.83
C LEU A 105 9.84 -11.09 4.05
N ALA A 106 9.47 -12.24 4.61
CA ALA A 106 10.10 -12.87 5.77
C ALA A 106 11.37 -13.65 5.41
N ASP A 107 11.43 -14.26 4.22
CA ASP A 107 12.54 -15.09 3.75
C ASP A 107 13.88 -14.32 3.60
N ASN A 108 13.91 -13.00 3.85
CA ASN A 108 15.08 -12.10 3.84
C ASN A 108 15.98 -12.15 2.59
N ALA A 109 15.50 -12.77 1.51
CA ALA A 109 16.09 -12.71 0.18
C ALA A 109 15.88 -11.31 -0.42
N ALA A 110 15.89 -11.22 -1.76
CA ALA A 110 15.57 -9.98 -2.47
C ALA A 110 14.15 -9.50 -2.14
N PHE A 111 13.99 -8.18 -2.02
CA PHE A 111 12.68 -7.57 -1.75
C PHE A 111 11.69 -7.88 -2.88
N PRO A 112 10.46 -8.36 -2.58
CA PRO A 112 9.47 -8.73 -3.58
C PRO A 112 8.91 -7.48 -4.29
N HIS A 113 9.51 -7.10 -5.41
CA HIS A 113 9.10 -5.91 -6.16
C HIS A 113 7.73 -6.07 -6.86
N GLU A 114 7.23 -7.29 -7.01
CA GLU A 114 5.85 -7.55 -7.43
C GLU A 114 4.81 -6.97 -6.46
N ILE A 115 5.21 -6.56 -5.24
CA ILE A 115 4.37 -5.81 -4.30
C ILE A 115 3.72 -4.57 -4.91
N GLY A 116 4.29 -4.00 -5.99
CA GLY A 116 3.66 -2.90 -6.72
C GLY A 116 2.23 -3.21 -7.20
N VAL A 117 1.94 -4.46 -7.55
CA VAL A 117 0.57 -4.91 -7.90
C VAL A 117 -0.37 -4.72 -6.70
N PHE A 118 0.07 -5.09 -5.50
CA PHE A 118 -0.70 -4.97 -4.27
C PHE A 118 -0.95 -3.49 -3.89
N LEU A 119 -0.11 -2.58 -4.36
CA LEU A 119 -0.26 -1.13 -4.18
C LEU A 119 -1.16 -0.47 -5.24
N GLY A 120 -1.71 -1.27 -6.16
CA GLY A 120 -2.52 -0.82 -7.29
C GLY A 120 -1.71 -0.06 -8.33
N TYR A 121 -0.44 -0.43 -8.54
CA TYR A 121 0.37 0.12 -9.64
C TYR A 121 0.03 -0.62 -10.95
N PRO A 122 0.08 0.05 -12.11
CA PRO A 122 -0.10 -0.61 -13.39
C PRO A 122 0.88 -1.78 -13.57
N LEU A 123 0.40 -2.92 -14.06
CA LEU A 123 1.23 -4.11 -14.26
C LEU A 123 2.46 -3.82 -15.14
N GLY A 124 2.31 -3.00 -16.17
CA GLY A 124 3.40 -2.57 -17.03
C GLY A 124 4.53 -1.84 -16.29
N ASP A 125 4.18 -1.01 -15.30
CA ASP A 125 5.17 -0.30 -14.47
C ASP A 125 5.88 -1.25 -13.50
N VAL A 126 5.14 -2.21 -12.92
CA VAL A 126 5.73 -3.24 -12.05
C VAL A 126 6.73 -4.10 -12.82
N MET A 127 6.32 -4.61 -13.98
CA MET A 127 7.21 -5.40 -14.83
C MET A 127 8.40 -4.58 -15.34
N GLY A 128 8.16 -3.33 -15.73
CA GLY A 128 9.20 -2.41 -16.19
C GLY A 128 10.25 -2.13 -15.10
N PHE A 129 9.79 -1.92 -13.86
CA PHE A 129 10.67 -1.74 -12.71
C PHE A 129 11.54 -2.98 -12.46
N ILE A 130 10.93 -4.18 -12.45
CA ILE A 130 11.65 -5.43 -12.21
C ILE A 130 12.69 -5.68 -13.31
N ARG A 131 12.29 -5.60 -14.59
CA ARG A 131 13.18 -5.85 -15.73
C ARG A 131 14.35 -4.86 -15.80
N SER A 132 14.11 -3.60 -15.45
CA SER A 132 15.12 -2.55 -15.54
C SER A 132 15.96 -2.39 -14.26
N GLY A 133 15.67 -3.16 -13.21
CA GLY A 133 16.25 -2.97 -11.88
C GLY A 133 16.00 -1.55 -11.34
N GLY A 134 14.82 -0.99 -11.64
CA GLY A 134 14.46 0.38 -11.29
C GLY A 134 15.17 1.48 -12.09
N ARG A 135 15.94 1.17 -13.14
CA ARG A 135 16.58 2.18 -14.00
C ARG A 135 15.70 2.53 -15.20
N ASN A 136 16.08 3.56 -15.96
CA ASN A 136 15.46 3.95 -17.24
C ASN A 136 13.93 4.16 -17.18
N CYS A 137 13.42 4.65 -16.05
CA CYS A 137 12.02 5.05 -15.95
C CYS A 137 11.79 6.35 -16.73
N ARG A 138 10.61 6.48 -17.33
CA ARG A 138 10.20 7.72 -18.04
C ARG A 138 9.96 8.86 -17.06
N HIS A 139 9.37 8.53 -15.91
CA HIS A 139 9.10 9.46 -14.83
C HIS A 139 9.21 8.79 -13.47
N ALA A 140 9.49 9.57 -12.42
CA ALA A 140 9.53 9.09 -11.04
C ALA A 140 8.70 9.99 -10.12
N GLY A 141 7.76 9.40 -9.40
CA GLY A 141 6.94 10.09 -8.40
C GLY A 141 6.48 9.11 -7.32
N CYS A 142 5.18 8.83 -7.20
CA CYS A 142 4.68 7.83 -6.24
C CYS A 142 5.21 6.42 -6.53
N TRP A 143 5.56 6.13 -7.79
CA TRP A 143 6.36 5.00 -8.24
C TRP A 143 7.15 5.39 -9.49
N LYS A 144 7.95 4.46 -10.03
CA LYS A 144 8.69 4.64 -11.29
C LYS A 144 7.85 4.18 -12.47
N VAL A 145 7.69 5.05 -13.45
CA VAL A 145 6.76 4.88 -14.58
C VAL A 145 7.52 4.36 -15.79
N TYR A 146 6.98 3.31 -16.41
CA TYR A 146 7.50 2.66 -17.61
C TYR A 146 6.46 2.60 -18.74
N CYS A 147 5.17 2.69 -18.40
CA CYS A 147 4.04 2.74 -19.33
C CYS A 147 3.07 3.88 -18.97
N ASN A 148 2.19 4.28 -19.92
CA ASN A 148 1.06 5.20 -19.68
C ASN A 148 1.39 6.45 -18.83
N GLU A 149 2.42 7.18 -19.24
CA GLU A 149 2.97 8.31 -18.49
C GLU A 149 1.95 9.40 -18.18
N ALA A 150 1.22 9.87 -19.20
CA ALA A 150 0.25 10.95 -19.04
C ALA A 150 -0.85 10.63 -18.02
N GLU A 151 -1.38 9.41 -18.01
CA GLU A 151 -2.39 8.98 -17.04
C GLU A 151 -1.79 8.85 -15.63
N THR A 152 -0.57 8.34 -15.54
CA THR A 152 0.13 8.16 -14.26
C THR A 152 0.46 9.50 -13.60
N LEU A 153 0.88 10.50 -14.39
CA LEU A 153 1.14 11.85 -13.89
C LEU A 153 -0.12 12.49 -13.30
N ARG A 154 -1.26 12.39 -13.99
CA ARG A 154 -2.56 12.85 -13.45
C ARG A 154 -2.91 12.16 -12.13
N LEU A 155 -2.58 10.86 -12.01
CA LEU A 155 -2.81 10.10 -10.79
C LEU A 155 -1.88 10.56 -9.65
N PHE A 156 -0.62 10.89 -9.94
CA PHE A 156 0.31 11.46 -8.96
C PHE A 156 -0.18 12.81 -8.43
N GLU A 157 -0.62 13.71 -9.32
CA GLU A 157 -1.18 15.00 -8.93
C GLU A 157 -2.41 14.83 -8.04
N LYS A 158 -3.30 13.88 -8.39
CA LYS A 158 -4.47 13.54 -7.59
C LYS A 158 -4.08 13.04 -6.19
N PHE A 159 -3.08 12.16 -6.09
CA PHE A 159 -2.60 11.65 -4.81
C PHE A 159 -1.91 12.74 -3.99
N LYS A 160 -1.11 13.59 -4.61
CA LYS A 160 -0.47 14.74 -3.97
C LYS A 160 -1.52 15.70 -3.39
N LYS A 161 -2.49 16.13 -4.21
CA LYS A 161 -3.59 17.00 -3.77
C LYS A 161 -4.38 16.37 -2.63
N CYS A 162 -4.67 15.07 -2.70
CA CYS A 162 -5.36 14.35 -1.62
C CYS A 162 -4.55 14.43 -0.32
N ARG A 163 -3.26 14.11 -0.36
CA ARG A 163 -2.37 14.17 0.79
C ARG A 163 -2.32 15.58 1.40
N ASP A 164 -2.15 16.60 0.56
CA ASP A 164 -2.06 18.00 1.01
C ASP A 164 -3.34 18.46 1.71
N VAL A 165 -4.51 18.09 1.16
CA VAL A 165 -5.81 18.39 1.78
C VAL A 165 -6.00 17.65 3.10
N TYR A 166 -5.68 16.35 3.13
CA TYR A 166 -5.85 15.51 4.31
C TYR A 166 -4.94 15.96 5.46
N LEU A 167 -3.67 16.27 5.17
CA LEU A 167 -2.74 16.81 6.16
C LEU A 167 -3.21 18.16 6.69
N ARG A 168 -3.68 19.06 5.82
CA ARG A 168 -4.23 20.35 6.26
C ARG A 168 -5.42 20.17 7.19
N LEU A 169 -6.37 19.31 6.84
CA LEU A 169 -7.56 19.07 7.67
C LEU A 169 -7.21 18.40 9.01
N TRP A 170 -6.24 17.49 9.00
CA TRP A 170 -5.74 16.87 10.22
C TRP A 170 -5.05 17.87 11.14
N ASN A 171 -4.22 18.77 10.59
CA ASN A 171 -3.62 19.89 11.33
C ASN A 171 -4.65 20.88 11.88
N GLN A 172 -5.86 20.93 11.30
CA GLN A 172 -7.00 21.71 11.78
C GLN A 172 -7.86 20.96 12.82
N GLY A 173 -7.43 19.77 13.26
CA GLY A 173 -8.06 19.00 14.33
C GLY A 173 -9.05 17.92 13.86
N ARG A 174 -9.18 17.66 12.55
CA ARG A 174 -9.95 16.50 12.07
C ARG A 174 -9.20 15.20 12.37
N SER A 175 -9.87 14.21 12.95
CA SER A 175 -9.24 12.91 13.21
C SER A 175 -9.08 12.10 11.92
N VAL A 176 -8.11 11.17 11.89
CA VAL A 176 -7.94 10.28 10.72
C VAL A 176 -9.20 9.47 10.43
N LEU A 177 -9.95 9.08 11.47
CA LEU A 177 -11.20 8.35 11.29
C LEU A 177 -12.29 9.20 10.60
N GLN A 178 -12.38 10.50 10.91
CA GLN A 178 -13.30 11.42 10.23
C GLN A 178 -12.90 11.64 8.76
N LEU A 179 -11.60 11.66 8.47
CA LEU A 179 -11.06 11.81 7.12
C LEU A 179 -11.15 10.52 6.30
N THR A 180 -11.37 9.37 6.94
CA THR A 180 -11.46 8.09 6.23
C THR A 180 -12.88 7.90 5.66
N VAL A 181 -12.98 7.85 4.34
CA VAL A 181 -14.23 7.61 3.62
C VAL A 181 -14.70 6.17 3.86
N ALA A 182 -15.98 5.97 4.18
CA ALA A 182 -16.56 4.63 4.30
C ALA A 182 -16.70 4.00 2.90
N ALA A 183 -16.48 2.69 2.82
CA ALA A 183 -16.71 1.90 1.60
C ALA A 183 -18.20 1.62 1.39
#